data_AF-A0A2A9FUA5-F1
#
_entry.id   AF-A0A2A9FUA5-F1
#
_cell.length_a   1.000
_cell.length_b   1.000
_cell.length_c   1.000
_cell.angle_alpha   90.00
_cell.angle_beta   90.00
_cell.angle_gamma   90.00
#
_symmetry.space_group_name_H-M   'P 1'
#
loop_
_entity.id
_entity.type
_entity.pdbx_description
1 polymer ?
#
loop_
_entity_poly.entity_id
_entity_poly.type
_entity_poly.pdbx_seq_one_letter_code
_entity_poly.pdbx_strand_id
1 'polypeptide(L)'
;MNSSQDFNQLYRDVSENMTSAMADLADLKVDNKEGQERLFSINNKLREIQAGFDEELEFLEENAEWEKFTMAFFGETNAGKSTIIESLRILFNEESRQNLLDEGQGDLEKFSEEVELHADKVKTQLSQFYHLYTAEIMSIRHEATQLADILRQEADARLRLEEKSAVVEADILRKEVKARLELEKEKAAKEADILRKEVDSRLKLEEERIAAEEDILRKESKARVQVVENQASAKFMRKLTFVGLAAAGTGAGVAALSFMLLGG
;
A
#
# COMPACT_ATOMS: atom_id res chain seq x y z
N MET A 1 11.87 -11.75 91.19
CA MET A 1 11.72 -10.85 92.35
C MET A 1 11.91 -9.45 91.81
N ASN A 2 10.95 -8.56 92.05
CA ASN A 2 10.85 -7.30 91.33
C ASN A 2 11.77 -6.29 92.03
N SER A 3 12.90 -5.97 91.42
CA SER A 3 13.98 -5.20 92.05
C SER A 3 13.53 -3.85 92.62
N SER A 4 12.52 -3.22 91.98
CA SER A 4 11.89 -1.99 92.47
C SER A 4 11.08 -2.19 93.75
N GLN A 5 10.45 -3.36 93.94
CA GLN A 5 9.69 -3.64 95.17
C GLN A 5 10.63 -3.84 96.36
N ASP A 6 11.75 -4.55 96.17
CA ASP A 6 12.75 -4.74 97.23
C ASP A 6 13.46 -3.42 97.59
N PHE A 7 13.73 -2.57 96.60
CA PHE A 7 14.30 -1.23 96.83
C PHE A 7 13.33 -0.34 97.59
N ASN A 8 12.08 -0.19 97.12
CA ASN A 8 11.07 0.65 97.79
C ASN A 8 10.77 0.18 99.22
N GLN A 9 10.90 -1.12 99.49
CA GLN A 9 10.75 -1.68 100.83
C GLN A 9 11.87 -1.22 101.78
N LEU A 10 13.13 -1.27 101.34
CA LEU A 10 14.28 -0.82 102.14
C LEU A 10 14.15 0.67 102.53
N TYR A 11 13.70 1.51 101.60
CA TYR A 11 13.53 2.94 101.87
C TYR A 11 12.38 3.24 102.84
N ARG A 12 11.26 2.52 102.70
CA ARG A 12 10.15 2.61 103.66
C ARG A 12 10.60 2.23 105.06
N ASP A 13 11.38 1.16 105.20
CA ASP A 13 11.91 0.74 106.50
C ASP A 13 12.80 1.83 107.13
N VAL A 14 13.63 2.52 106.34
CA VAL A 14 14.47 3.63 106.83
C VAL A 14 13.62 4.83 107.29
N SER A 15 12.60 5.22 106.51
CA SER A 15 11.70 6.33 106.87
C SER A 15 10.83 6.01 108.10
N GLU A 16 10.34 4.76 108.22
CA GLU A 16 9.59 4.29 109.39
C GLU A 16 10.46 4.29 110.66
N ASN A 17 11.72 3.82 110.56
CA ASN A 17 12.68 3.88 111.67
C ASN A 17 13.00 5.31 112.10
N MET A 18 13.15 6.24 111.14
CA MET A 18 13.42 7.65 111.41
C MET A 18 12.24 8.32 112.12
N THR A 19 11.02 8.02 111.67
CA THR A 19 9.77 8.50 112.30
C THR A 19 9.63 7.97 113.73
N SER A 20 9.95 6.69 113.95
CA SER A 20 9.97 6.11 115.30
C SER A 20 10.99 6.80 116.21
N ALA A 21 12.20 7.06 115.72
CA ALA A 21 13.22 7.75 116.50
C ALA A 21 12.81 9.19 116.86
N MET A 22 12.09 9.89 115.98
CA MET A 22 11.52 11.22 116.29
C MET A 22 10.44 11.15 117.37
N ALA A 23 9.59 10.12 117.32
CA ALA A 23 8.54 9.90 118.32
C ALA A 23 9.16 9.58 119.69
N ASP A 24 10.16 8.71 119.74
CA ASP A 24 10.89 8.37 120.97
C ASP A 24 11.58 9.59 121.58
N LEU A 25 12.20 10.43 120.74
CA LEU A 25 12.84 11.68 121.18
C LEU A 25 11.83 12.72 121.68
N ALA A 26 10.59 12.71 121.18
CA ALA A 26 9.53 13.61 121.63
C ALA A 26 8.97 13.21 123.01
N ASP A 27 9.05 11.93 123.37
CA ASP A 27 8.55 11.38 124.64
C ASP A 27 9.55 11.52 125.81
N LEU A 28 10.81 11.86 125.51
CA LEU A 28 11.84 12.13 126.51
C LEU A 28 11.56 13.44 127.28
N LYS A 29 11.25 13.31 128.57
CA LYS A 29 11.14 14.46 129.49
C LYS A 29 12.49 14.80 130.09
N VAL A 30 12.98 16.01 129.82
CA VAL A 30 14.24 16.53 130.37
C VAL A 30 13.97 17.81 131.15
N ASP A 31 14.32 17.79 132.44
CA ASP A 31 13.99 18.86 133.38
C ASP A 31 15.01 20.01 133.39
N ASN A 32 16.23 19.78 132.87
CA ASN A 32 17.28 20.80 132.81
C ASN A 32 17.28 21.57 131.47
N LYS A 33 17.64 22.86 131.54
CA LYS A 33 17.59 23.76 130.38
C LYS A 33 18.55 23.33 129.25
N GLU A 34 19.76 22.90 129.61
CA GLU A 34 20.78 22.46 128.63
C GLU A 34 20.35 21.19 127.86
N GLY A 35 19.67 20.25 128.53
CA GLY A 35 19.18 19.04 127.90
C GLY A 35 17.96 19.28 127.01
N GLN A 36 17.09 20.24 127.37
CA GLN A 36 16.00 20.70 126.49
C GLN A 36 16.54 21.35 125.20
N GLU A 37 17.58 22.19 125.32
CA GLU A 37 18.25 22.81 124.16
C GLU A 37 18.90 21.75 123.26
N ARG A 38 19.57 20.73 123.84
CA ARG A 38 20.11 19.59 123.08
C ARG A 38 19.03 18.78 122.38
N LEU A 39 17.95 18.40 123.06
CA LEU A 39 16.83 17.66 122.46
C LEU A 39 16.21 18.42 121.29
N PHE A 40 15.99 19.73 121.46
CA PHE A 40 15.49 20.58 120.38
C PHE A 40 16.43 20.59 119.17
N SER A 41 17.75 20.68 119.41
CA SER A 41 18.74 20.64 118.32
C SER A 41 18.78 19.30 117.58
N ILE A 42 18.62 18.17 118.30
CA ILE A 42 18.59 16.83 117.71
C ILE A 42 17.31 16.66 116.89
N ASN A 43 16.16 17.05 117.42
CA ASN A 43 14.87 16.93 116.72
C ASN A 43 14.85 17.77 115.43
N ASN A 44 15.38 19.00 115.48
CA ASN A 44 15.50 19.83 114.28
C ASN A 44 16.42 19.22 113.23
N LYS A 45 17.60 18.72 113.62
CA LYS A 45 18.51 18.04 112.70
C LYS A 45 17.89 16.78 112.09
N LEU A 46 17.18 15.98 112.89
CA LEU A 46 16.54 14.77 112.38
C LEU A 46 15.43 15.10 111.38
N ARG A 47 14.67 16.18 111.63
CA ARG A 47 13.64 16.68 110.72
C ARG A 47 14.21 17.22 109.41
N GLU A 48 15.34 17.93 109.47
CA GLU A 48 16.05 18.39 108.27
C GLU A 48 16.53 17.20 107.42
N ILE A 49 17.07 16.16 108.06
CA ILE A 49 17.52 14.96 107.35
C ILE A 49 16.32 14.21 106.75
N GLN A 50 15.21 14.07 107.48
CA GLN A 50 14.00 13.43 106.95
C GLN A 50 13.48 14.16 105.71
N ALA A 51 13.36 15.49 105.78
CA ALA A 51 12.88 16.29 104.66
C ALA A 51 13.78 16.15 103.41
N GLY A 52 15.11 16.16 103.57
CA GLY A 52 16.02 15.97 102.45
C GLY A 52 16.01 14.53 101.90
N PHE A 53 15.82 13.53 102.77
CA PHE A 53 15.73 12.13 102.35
C PHE A 53 14.43 11.85 101.56
N ASP A 54 13.31 12.44 101.99
CA ASP A 54 12.03 12.31 101.29
C ASP A 54 12.08 12.99 99.90
N GLU A 55 12.73 14.15 99.78
CA GLU A 55 12.93 14.86 98.49
C GLU A 55 13.80 14.05 97.52
N GLU A 56 14.90 13.45 98.00
CA GLU A 56 15.79 12.63 97.17
C GLU A 56 15.11 11.32 96.73
N LEU A 57 14.22 10.78 97.56
CA LEU A 57 13.42 9.60 97.21
C LEU A 57 12.41 9.92 96.10
N GLU A 58 11.68 11.02 96.22
CA GLU A 58 10.72 11.47 95.19
C GLU A 58 11.44 11.69 93.85
N PHE A 59 12.62 12.32 93.87
CA PHE A 59 13.45 12.49 92.67
C PHE A 59 13.84 11.16 92.01
N LEU A 60 14.25 10.17 92.79
CA LEU A 60 14.65 8.85 92.29
C LEU A 60 13.47 8.02 91.79
N GLU A 61 12.29 8.12 92.41
CA GLU A 61 11.08 7.47 91.93
C GLU A 61 10.62 8.04 90.59
N GLU A 62 10.73 9.35 90.39
CA GLU A 62 10.29 10.00 89.15
C GLU A 62 11.29 9.83 87.98
N ASN A 63 12.60 9.79 88.26
CA ASN A 63 13.62 9.96 87.21
C ASN A 63 14.43 8.71 86.89
N ALA A 64 14.34 7.63 87.65
CA ALA A 64 15.10 6.42 87.35
C ALA A 64 14.25 5.40 86.58
N GLU A 65 14.74 4.97 85.41
CA GLU A 65 14.15 3.87 84.63
C GLU A 65 14.50 2.52 85.27
N TRP A 66 13.72 2.09 86.27
CA TRP A 66 13.94 0.83 86.97
C TRP A 66 13.46 -0.42 86.21
N GLU A 67 12.56 -0.23 85.23
CA GLU A 67 11.89 -1.34 84.53
C GLU A 67 12.62 -1.82 83.27
N LYS A 68 13.49 -0.99 82.70
CA LYS A 68 14.16 -1.32 81.42
C LYS A 68 15.60 -1.73 81.64
N PHE A 69 15.92 -2.94 81.19
CA PHE A 69 17.30 -3.38 81.07
C PHE A 69 17.96 -2.71 79.86
N THR A 70 18.74 -1.67 80.11
CA THR A 70 19.44 -0.91 79.06
C THR A 70 20.83 -1.50 78.80
N MET A 71 21.06 -1.96 77.57
CA MET A 71 22.36 -2.44 77.11
C MET A 71 22.89 -1.52 75.99
N ALA A 72 24.14 -1.07 76.13
CA ALA A 72 24.83 -0.27 75.12
C ALA A 72 26.00 -1.06 74.52
N PHE A 73 26.09 -1.08 73.19
CA PHE A 73 27.16 -1.75 72.45
C PHE A 73 28.14 -0.72 71.87
N PHE A 74 29.41 -0.79 72.28
CA PHE A 74 30.48 0.09 71.79
C PHE A 74 31.54 -0.69 71.01
N GLY A 75 32.20 -0.05 70.04
CA GLY A 75 33.24 -0.65 69.22
C GLY A 75 33.41 0.05 67.87
N GLU A 76 34.39 -0.34 67.07
CA GLU A 76 34.64 0.20 65.73
C GLU A 76 33.62 -0.28 64.69
N THR A 77 33.54 0.39 63.54
CA THR A 77 32.73 -0.08 62.40
C THR A 77 33.17 -1.49 62.01
N ASN A 78 32.22 -2.36 61.68
CA ASN A 78 32.47 -3.77 61.32
C ASN A 78 32.96 -4.69 62.44
N ALA A 79 32.97 -4.25 63.71
CA ALA A 79 33.27 -5.10 64.87
C ALA A 79 32.15 -6.12 65.21
N GLY A 80 31.12 -6.26 64.36
CA GLY A 80 30.01 -7.18 64.58
C GLY A 80 28.91 -6.69 65.53
N LYS A 81 28.93 -5.41 65.95
CA LYS A 81 27.90 -4.84 66.85
C LYS A 81 26.48 -5.07 66.34
N SER A 82 26.23 -4.78 65.06
CA SER A 82 24.92 -4.99 64.43
C SER A 82 24.53 -6.47 64.40
N THR A 83 25.48 -7.39 64.19
CA THR A 83 25.25 -8.83 64.19
C THR A 83 24.84 -9.35 65.57
N ILE A 84 25.46 -8.84 66.64
CA ILE A 84 25.10 -9.22 68.01
C ILE A 84 23.70 -8.70 68.36
N ILE A 85 23.42 -7.44 68.05
CA ILE A 85 22.07 -6.86 68.26
C ILE A 85 21.03 -7.70 67.51
N GLU A 86 21.32 -8.06 66.25
CA GLU A 86 20.44 -8.90 65.44
C GLU A 86 20.25 -10.30 66.03
N SER A 87 21.33 -10.93 66.51
CA SER A 87 21.27 -12.26 67.12
C SER A 87 20.42 -12.25 68.37
N LEU A 88 20.50 -11.19 69.20
CA LEU A 88 19.66 -11.02 70.38
C LEU A 88 18.19 -10.84 70.00
N ARG A 89 17.91 -10.03 68.98
CA ARG A 89 16.54 -9.84 68.47
C ARG A 89 15.91 -11.15 67.99
N ILE A 90 16.68 -11.99 67.30
CA ILE A 90 16.25 -13.33 66.86
C ILE A 90 16.06 -14.25 68.08
N LEU A 91 17.04 -14.30 68.98
CA LEU A 91 17.02 -15.19 70.15
C LEU A 91 15.82 -14.92 71.07
N PHE A 92 15.48 -13.64 71.24
CA PHE A 92 14.34 -13.21 72.06
C PHE A 92 13.04 -13.03 71.26
N ASN A 93 13.03 -13.39 69.98
CA ASN A 93 11.86 -13.34 69.11
C ASN A 93 11.13 -11.98 69.17
N GLU A 94 11.85 -10.91 68.86
CA GLU A 94 11.34 -9.52 68.90
C GLU A 94 10.04 -9.37 68.08
N GLU A 95 8.88 -9.44 68.76
CA GLU A 95 7.55 -9.46 68.13
C GLU A 95 7.29 -8.22 67.28
N SER A 96 7.72 -7.04 67.73
CA SER A 96 7.55 -5.78 67.00
C SER A 96 8.16 -5.83 65.60
N ARG A 97 9.29 -6.52 65.47
CA ARG A 97 9.96 -6.69 64.18
C ARG A 97 9.33 -7.78 63.33
N GLN A 98 8.84 -8.86 63.93
CA GLN A 98 8.10 -9.90 63.19
C GLN A 98 6.83 -9.32 62.58
N ASN A 99 6.05 -8.57 63.37
CA ASN A 99 4.84 -7.91 62.88
C ASN A 99 5.13 -6.96 61.72
N LEU A 100 6.21 -6.17 61.80
CA LEU A 100 6.66 -5.30 60.70
C LEU A 100 7.03 -6.08 59.43
N LEU A 101 7.65 -7.25 59.56
CA LEU A 101 8.01 -8.10 58.43
C LEU A 101 6.76 -8.74 57.80
N ASP A 102 5.81 -9.17 58.61
CA ASP A 102 4.55 -9.77 58.17
C ASP A 102 3.64 -8.76 57.47
N GLU A 103 3.53 -7.54 58.01
CA GLU A 103 2.85 -6.42 57.35
C GLU A 103 3.49 -6.09 55.99
N GLY A 104 4.83 -6.00 55.96
CA GLY A 104 5.57 -5.75 54.73
C GLY A 104 5.39 -6.86 53.68
N GLN A 105 5.31 -8.12 54.10
CA GLN A 105 5.00 -9.23 53.19
C GLN A 105 3.58 -9.14 52.63
N GLY A 106 2.58 -8.85 53.47
CA GLY A 106 1.19 -8.69 53.03
C GLY A 106 1.01 -7.55 52.03
N ASP A 107 1.74 -6.44 52.20
CA ASP A 107 1.70 -5.34 51.25
C ASP A 107 2.41 -5.66 49.92
N LEU A 108 3.51 -6.41 49.96
CA LEU A 108 4.16 -6.92 48.76
C LEU A 108 3.24 -7.86 47.97
N GLU A 109 2.52 -8.74 48.65
CA GLU A 109 1.60 -9.69 48.03
C GLU A 109 0.43 -8.98 47.34
N LYS A 110 -0.21 -8.01 48.03
CA LYS A 110 -1.24 -7.14 47.42
C LYS A 110 -0.73 -6.40 46.20
N PHE A 111 0.47 -5.82 46.28
CA PHE A 111 1.05 -5.10 45.15
C PHE A 111 1.30 -6.04 43.96
N SER A 112 1.78 -7.26 44.23
CA SER A 112 1.98 -8.28 43.19
C SER A 112 0.65 -8.64 42.50
N GLU A 113 -0.41 -8.87 43.27
CA GLU A 113 -1.74 -9.16 42.74
C GLU A 113 -2.29 -8.00 41.89
N GLU A 114 -2.14 -6.75 42.35
CA GLU A 114 -2.59 -5.58 41.60
C GLU A 114 -1.83 -5.42 40.27
N VAL A 115 -0.52 -5.63 40.27
CA VAL A 115 0.31 -5.57 39.06
C VAL A 115 -0.09 -6.68 38.08
N GLU A 116 -0.32 -7.90 38.56
CA GLU A 116 -0.74 -9.03 37.73
C GLU A 116 -2.13 -8.78 37.11
N LEU A 117 -3.09 -8.30 37.90
CA LEU A 117 -4.41 -7.89 37.43
C LEU A 117 -4.31 -6.82 36.33
N HIS A 118 -3.45 -5.81 36.52
CA HIS A 118 -3.29 -4.73 35.54
C HIS A 118 -2.63 -5.24 34.26
N ALA A 119 -1.62 -6.10 34.38
CA ALA A 119 -0.94 -6.71 33.24
C ALA A 119 -1.92 -7.54 32.40
N ASP A 120 -2.77 -8.34 33.03
CA ASP A 120 -3.78 -9.14 32.35
C ASP A 120 -4.85 -8.27 31.67
N LYS A 121 -5.26 -7.18 32.31
CA LYS A 121 -6.18 -6.20 31.70
C LYS A 121 -5.57 -5.59 30.44
N VAL A 122 -4.32 -5.13 30.52
CA VAL A 122 -3.60 -4.56 29.36
C VAL A 122 -3.46 -5.58 28.24
N LYS A 123 -3.06 -6.82 28.57
CA LYS A 123 -2.94 -7.92 27.60
C LYS A 123 -4.26 -8.21 26.90
N THR A 124 -5.36 -8.24 27.65
CA THR A 124 -6.70 -8.49 27.11
C THR A 124 -7.14 -7.36 26.19
N GLN A 125 -7.00 -6.11 26.63
CA GLN A 125 -7.36 -4.93 25.83
C GLN A 125 -6.55 -4.87 24.53
N LEU A 126 -5.23 -5.11 24.61
CA LEU A 126 -4.36 -5.10 23.45
C LEU A 126 -4.76 -6.20 22.45
N SER A 127 -5.08 -7.40 22.93
CA SER A 127 -5.54 -8.51 22.09
C SER A 127 -6.85 -8.17 21.37
N GLN A 128 -7.80 -7.52 22.07
CA GLN A 128 -9.05 -7.05 21.46
C GLN A 128 -8.80 -6.03 20.35
N PHE A 129 -7.92 -5.04 20.57
CA PHE A 129 -7.54 -4.09 19.53
C PHE A 129 -6.91 -4.78 18.31
N TYR A 130 -5.99 -5.73 18.52
CA TYR A 130 -5.38 -6.47 17.42
C TYR A 130 -6.41 -7.23 16.58
N HIS A 131 -7.38 -7.89 17.22
CA HIS A 131 -8.43 -8.60 16.49
C HIS A 131 -9.32 -7.65 15.67
N LEU A 132 -9.68 -6.49 16.23
CA LEU A 132 -10.48 -5.49 15.52
C LEU A 132 -9.75 -4.95 14.28
N TYR A 133 -8.50 -4.51 14.44
CA TYR A 133 -7.71 -3.98 13.33
C TYR A 133 -7.42 -5.04 12.26
N THR A 134 -7.19 -6.29 12.66
CA THR A 134 -6.96 -7.38 11.69
C THR A 134 -8.21 -7.60 10.82
N ALA A 135 -9.41 -7.55 11.42
CA ALA A 135 -10.65 -7.67 10.66
C ALA A 135 -10.84 -6.49 9.69
N GLU A 136 -10.56 -5.27 10.13
CA GLU A 136 -10.69 -4.07 9.30
C GLU A 136 -9.69 -4.06 8.14
N ILE A 137 -8.42 -4.41 8.38
CA ILE A 137 -7.40 -4.56 7.34
C ILE A 137 -7.79 -5.64 6.32
N MET A 138 -8.36 -6.76 6.78
CA MET A 138 -8.84 -7.83 5.89
C MET A 138 -10.01 -7.35 5.02
N SER A 139 -10.93 -6.54 5.57
CA SER A 139 -12.01 -5.91 4.79
C SER A 139 -11.47 -4.96 3.73
N ILE A 140 -10.58 -4.05 4.11
CA ILE A 140 -9.95 -3.09 3.19
C ILE A 140 -9.21 -3.82 2.07
N ARG A 141 -8.46 -4.88 2.39
CA ARG A 141 -7.75 -5.69 1.40
C ARG A 141 -8.73 -6.39 0.44
N HIS A 142 -9.85 -6.88 0.95
CA HIS A 142 -10.89 -7.49 0.14
C HIS A 142 -11.50 -6.47 -0.84
N GLU A 143 -11.88 -5.28 -0.35
CA GLU A 143 -12.43 -4.19 -1.17
C GLU A 143 -11.43 -3.72 -2.23
N ALA A 144 -10.15 -3.58 -1.88
CA ALA A 144 -9.10 -3.22 -2.84
C ALA A 144 -8.96 -4.27 -3.96
N THR A 145 -9.09 -5.55 -3.62
CA THR A 145 -9.05 -6.64 -4.60
C THR A 145 -10.27 -6.59 -5.53
N GLN A 146 -11.46 -6.38 -4.97
CA GLN A 146 -12.68 -6.21 -5.76
C GLN A 146 -12.58 -5.01 -6.71
N LEU A 147 -12.04 -3.87 -6.24
CA LEU A 147 -11.84 -2.69 -7.07
C LEU A 147 -10.87 -2.96 -8.22
N ALA A 148 -9.78 -3.69 -7.97
CA ALA A 148 -8.83 -4.08 -9.01
C ALA A 148 -9.50 -4.96 -10.09
N ASP A 149 -10.35 -5.90 -9.68
CA ASP A 149 -11.10 -6.74 -10.61
C ASP A 149 -12.10 -5.93 -11.44
N ILE A 150 -12.82 -4.99 -10.83
CA ILE A 150 -13.75 -4.09 -11.52
C ILE A 150 -13.00 -3.26 -12.57
N LEU A 151 -11.87 -2.65 -12.20
CA LEU A 151 -11.07 -1.84 -13.12
C LEU A 151 -10.53 -2.67 -14.29
N ARG A 152 -10.14 -3.92 -14.03
CA ARG A 152 -9.70 -4.84 -15.08
C ARG A 152 -10.84 -5.18 -16.04
N GLN A 153 -12.01 -5.50 -15.52
CA GLN A 153 -13.19 -5.79 -16.35
C GLN A 153 -13.59 -4.58 -17.20
N GLU A 154 -13.53 -3.37 -16.63
CA GLU A 154 -13.82 -2.15 -17.37
C GLU A 154 -12.80 -1.89 -18.48
N ALA A 155 -11.50 -2.07 -18.20
CA ALA A 155 -10.45 -1.95 -19.21
C ALA A 155 -10.65 -2.95 -20.37
N ASP A 156 -10.93 -4.22 -20.05
CA ASP A 156 -11.23 -5.24 -21.06
C ASP A 156 -12.49 -4.91 -21.87
N ALA A 157 -13.52 -4.35 -21.24
CA ALA A 157 -14.74 -3.93 -21.92
C ALA A 157 -14.48 -2.77 -22.89
N ARG A 158 -13.66 -1.79 -22.49
CA ARG A 158 -13.23 -0.67 -23.35
C ARG A 158 -12.45 -1.16 -24.57
N LEU A 159 -11.48 -2.06 -24.37
CA LEU A 159 -10.70 -2.66 -25.46
C LEU A 159 -11.60 -3.43 -26.44
N ARG A 160 -12.55 -4.23 -25.96
CA ARG A 160 -13.49 -4.95 -26.83
C ARG A 160 -14.40 -4.01 -27.63
N LEU A 161 -14.80 -2.89 -27.04
CA LEU A 161 -15.60 -1.88 -27.74
C LEU A 161 -14.78 -1.24 -28.86
N GLU A 162 -13.52 -0.87 -28.56
CA GLU A 162 -12.60 -0.26 -29.51
C GLU A 162 -12.27 -1.21 -30.67
N GLU A 163 -12.00 -2.49 -30.38
CA GLU A 163 -11.79 -3.53 -31.38
C GLU A 163 -13.01 -3.70 -32.28
N LYS A 164 -14.22 -3.77 -31.71
CA LYS A 164 -15.46 -3.83 -32.49
C LYS A 164 -15.64 -2.61 -33.38
N SER A 165 -15.36 -1.40 -32.90
CA SER A 165 -15.46 -0.19 -33.72
C SER A 165 -14.44 -0.18 -34.86
N ALA A 166 -13.19 -0.60 -34.59
CA ALA A 166 -12.14 -0.66 -35.60
C ALA A 166 -12.46 -1.68 -36.70
N VAL A 167 -13.04 -2.83 -36.34
CA VAL A 167 -13.50 -3.84 -37.31
C VAL A 167 -14.60 -3.27 -38.22
N VAL A 168 -15.59 -2.58 -37.63
CA VAL A 168 -16.68 -1.96 -38.40
C VAL A 168 -16.13 -0.89 -39.35
N GLU A 169 -15.20 -0.05 -38.87
CA GLU A 169 -14.56 0.97 -39.70
C GLU A 169 -13.76 0.37 -40.85
N ALA A 170 -12.95 -0.66 -40.58
CA ALA A 170 -12.19 -1.37 -41.60
C ALA A 170 -13.10 -2.01 -42.66
N ASP A 171 -14.24 -2.58 -42.26
CA ASP A 171 -15.20 -3.16 -43.20
C ASP A 171 -15.91 -2.11 -44.06
N ILE A 172 -16.20 -0.93 -43.50
CA ILE A 172 -16.72 0.21 -44.27
C ILE A 172 -15.70 0.64 -45.32
N LEU A 173 -14.44 0.86 -44.91
CA LEU A 173 -13.36 1.27 -45.81
C LEU A 173 -13.11 0.23 -46.91
N ARG A 174 -13.12 -1.07 -46.58
CA ARG A 174 -13.00 -2.15 -47.57
C ARG A 174 -14.13 -2.12 -48.59
N LYS A 175 -15.38 -1.93 -48.14
CA LYS A 175 -16.54 -1.81 -49.03
C LYS A 175 -16.41 -0.60 -49.95
N GLU A 176 -15.99 0.53 -49.41
CA GLU A 176 -15.78 1.77 -50.19
C GLU A 176 -14.68 1.60 -51.23
N VAL A 177 -13.50 1.09 -50.85
CA VAL A 177 -12.38 0.83 -51.76
C VAL A 177 -12.80 -0.13 -52.88
N LYS A 178 -13.52 -1.21 -52.54
CA LYS A 178 -14.03 -2.16 -53.53
C LYS A 178 -15.00 -1.49 -54.51
N ALA A 179 -15.94 -0.68 -54.01
CA ALA A 179 -16.89 0.04 -54.87
C ALA A 179 -16.18 1.03 -55.80
N ARG A 180 -15.17 1.76 -55.31
CA ARG A 180 -14.36 2.67 -56.13
C ARG A 180 -13.58 1.92 -57.22
N LEU A 181 -12.99 0.77 -56.88
CA LEU A 181 -12.26 -0.05 -57.85
C LEU A 181 -13.16 -0.57 -58.96
N GLU A 182 -14.37 -1.05 -58.65
CA GLU A 182 -15.31 -1.53 -59.67
C GLU A 182 -15.79 -0.39 -60.57
N LEU A 183 -16.04 0.80 -60.01
CA LEU A 183 -16.36 1.99 -60.79
C LEU A 183 -15.22 2.38 -61.75
N GLU A 184 -13.96 2.28 -61.29
CA GLU A 184 -12.78 2.60 -62.10
C GLU A 184 -12.57 1.58 -63.22
N LYS A 185 -12.76 0.28 -62.94
CA LYS A 185 -12.75 -0.77 -63.97
C LYS A 185 -13.85 -0.54 -65.01
N GLU A 186 -15.06 -0.18 -64.60
CA GLU A 186 -16.16 0.09 -65.51
C GLU A 186 -15.85 1.30 -66.41
N LYS A 187 -15.28 2.36 -65.85
CA LYS A 187 -14.82 3.53 -66.62
C LYS A 187 -13.74 3.14 -67.63
N ALA A 188 -12.72 2.41 -67.20
CA ALA A 188 -11.64 1.96 -68.09
C ALA A 188 -12.16 1.02 -69.20
N ALA A 189 -13.11 0.14 -68.90
CA ALA A 189 -13.74 -0.73 -69.88
C ALA A 189 -14.53 0.07 -70.93
N LYS A 190 -15.30 1.09 -70.49
CA LYS A 190 -16.02 2.00 -71.40
C LYS A 190 -15.05 2.77 -72.29
N GLU A 191 -13.95 3.27 -71.73
CA GLU A 191 -12.92 4.00 -72.49
C GLU A 191 -12.23 3.09 -73.53
N ALA A 192 -11.87 1.86 -73.14
CA ALA A 192 -11.29 0.88 -74.06
C ALA A 192 -12.26 0.50 -75.19
N ASP A 193 -13.56 0.38 -74.91
CA ASP A 193 -14.58 0.09 -75.93
C ASP A 193 -14.75 1.25 -76.93
N ILE A 194 -14.70 2.49 -76.46
CA ILE A 194 -14.71 3.69 -77.32
C ILE A 194 -13.48 3.68 -78.23
N LEU A 195 -12.28 3.47 -77.67
CA LEU A 195 -11.04 3.43 -78.44
C LEU A 195 -11.05 2.30 -79.48
N ARG A 196 -11.56 1.11 -79.14
CA ARG A 196 -11.71 0.00 -80.10
C ARG A 196 -12.65 0.37 -81.26
N LYS A 197 -13.81 0.94 -80.95
CA LYS A 197 -14.76 1.41 -81.98
C LYS A 197 -14.13 2.46 -82.89
N GLU A 198 -13.33 3.38 -82.33
CA GLU A 198 -12.60 4.36 -83.13
C GLU A 198 -11.58 3.70 -84.06
N VAL A 199 -10.75 2.79 -83.53
CA VAL A 199 -9.76 2.04 -84.32
C VAL A 199 -10.43 1.24 -85.43
N ASP A 200 -11.51 0.51 -85.15
CA ASP A 200 -12.25 -0.27 -86.15
C ASP A 200 -12.84 0.63 -87.25
N SER A 201 -13.36 1.80 -86.86
CA SER A 201 -13.90 2.77 -87.84
C SER A 201 -12.81 3.34 -88.75
N ARG A 202 -11.63 3.63 -88.20
CA ARG A 202 -10.47 4.08 -88.98
C ARG A 202 -9.93 2.98 -89.89
N LEU A 203 -9.94 1.73 -89.42
CA LEU A 203 -9.47 0.59 -90.21
C LEU A 203 -10.40 0.35 -91.41
N LYS A 204 -11.73 0.39 -91.21
CA LYS A 204 -12.72 0.33 -92.29
C LYS A 204 -12.55 1.46 -93.30
N LEU A 205 -12.34 2.69 -92.82
CA LEU A 205 -12.09 3.84 -93.68
C LEU A 205 -10.83 3.61 -94.54
N GLU A 206 -9.77 3.07 -93.95
CA GLU A 206 -8.53 2.80 -94.69
C GLU A 206 -8.67 1.64 -95.68
N GLU A 207 -9.40 0.57 -95.32
CA GLU A 207 -9.78 -0.52 -96.24
C GLU A 207 -10.58 0.02 -97.44
N GLU A 208 -11.56 0.88 -97.19
CA GLU A 208 -12.34 1.56 -98.25
C GLU A 208 -11.44 2.44 -99.13
N ARG A 209 -10.48 3.17 -98.54
CA ARG A 209 -9.51 3.98 -99.29
C ARG A 209 -8.61 3.12 -100.17
N ILE A 210 -8.06 2.03 -99.64
CA ILE A 210 -7.23 1.08 -100.39
C ILE A 210 -8.04 0.45 -101.53
N ALA A 211 -9.27 0.00 -101.27
CA ALA A 211 -10.13 -0.57 -102.30
C ALA A 211 -10.49 0.44 -103.41
N ALA A 212 -10.74 1.70 -103.04
CA ALA A 212 -10.96 2.77 -104.01
C ALA A 212 -9.72 3.05 -104.86
N GLU A 213 -8.53 3.03 -104.25
CA GLU A 213 -7.25 3.22 -104.94
C GLU A 213 -6.96 2.06 -105.91
N GLU A 214 -7.22 0.81 -105.50
CA GLU A 214 -7.14 -0.37 -106.37
C GLU A 214 -8.10 -0.28 -107.57
N ASP A 215 -9.34 0.18 -107.36
CA ASP A 215 -10.32 0.31 -108.44
C ASP A 215 -9.93 1.41 -109.44
N ILE A 216 -9.35 2.53 -108.96
CA ILE A 216 -8.77 3.57 -109.84
C ILE A 216 -7.64 2.98 -110.69
N LEU A 217 -6.68 2.28 -110.07
CA LEU A 217 -5.57 1.64 -110.77
C LEU A 217 -6.06 0.59 -111.79
N ARG A 218 -7.11 -0.15 -111.45
CA ARG A 218 -7.74 -1.12 -112.36
C ARG A 218 -8.43 -0.44 -113.55
N LYS A 219 -9.09 0.70 -113.34
CA LYS A 219 -9.69 1.50 -114.42
C LYS A 219 -8.61 2.10 -115.32
N GLU A 220 -7.53 2.64 -114.75
CA GLU A 220 -6.41 3.19 -115.52
C GLU A 220 -5.71 2.11 -116.34
N SER A 221 -5.45 0.94 -115.77
CA SER A 221 -4.83 -0.18 -116.50
C SER A 221 -5.73 -0.68 -117.64
N LYS A 222 -7.05 -0.82 -117.43
CA LYS A 222 -8.00 -1.13 -118.50
C LYS A 222 -8.01 -0.07 -119.61
N ALA A 223 -8.00 1.21 -119.24
CA ALA A 223 -7.95 2.31 -120.20
C ALA A 223 -6.64 2.28 -121.01
N ARG A 224 -5.50 2.01 -120.38
CA ARG A 224 -4.21 1.82 -121.07
C ARG A 224 -4.25 0.63 -122.03
N VAL A 225 -4.86 -0.50 -121.64
CA VAL A 225 -5.05 -1.66 -122.53
C VAL A 225 -5.91 -1.31 -123.74
N GLN A 226 -7.05 -0.61 -123.53
CA GLN A 226 -7.89 -0.15 -124.64
C GLN A 226 -7.19 0.85 -125.56
N VAL A 227 -6.36 1.74 -125.03
CA VAL A 227 -5.55 2.65 -125.86
C VAL A 227 -4.54 1.86 -126.69
N VAL A 228 -3.89 0.83 -126.13
CA VAL A 228 -2.97 -0.04 -126.85
C VAL A 228 -3.71 -0.87 -127.92
N GLU A 229 -4.88 -1.43 -127.61
CA GLU A 229 -5.73 -2.12 -128.60
C GLU A 229 -6.20 -1.19 -129.71
N ASN A 230 -6.62 0.04 -129.39
CA ASN A 230 -7.02 1.04 -130.38
C ASN A 230 -5.82 1.50 -131.22
N GLN A 231 -4.63 1.64 -130.65
CA GLN A 231 -3.41 1.93 -131.40
C GLN A 231 -3.00 0.75 -132.30
N ALA A 232 -3.17 -0.49 -131.85
CA ALA A 232 -2.96 -1.68 -132.67
C ALA A 232 -3.97 -1.76 -133.81
N SER A 233 -5.24 -1.48 -133.55
CA SER A 233 -6.34 -1.43 -134.52
C SER A 233 -6.16 -0.30 -135.54
N ALA A 234 -5.72 0.88 -135.10
CA ALA A 234 -5.40 2.00 -135.97
C ALA A 234 -4.15 1.74 -136.83
N LYS A 235 -3.13 1.04 -136.30
CA LYS A 235 -2.00 0.54 -137.10
C LYS A 235 -2.44 -0.50 -138.11
N PHE A 236 -3.37 -1.39 -137.76
CA PHE A 236 -3.93 -2.40 -138.66
C PHE A 236 -4.73 -1.75 -139.79
N MET A 237 -5.60 -0.78 -139.47
CA MET A 237 -6.37 -0.02 -140.46
C MET A 237 -5.51 0.86 -141.36
N ARG A 238 -4.42 1.46 -140.85
CA ARG A 238 -3.42 2.17 -141.68
C ARG A 238 -2.64 1.24 -142.60
N LYS A 239 -2.42 -0.02 -142.21
CA LYS A 239 -1.82 -1.03 -143.09
C LYS A 239 -2.80 -1.50 -144.18
N LEU A 240 -4.09 -1.61 -143.85
CA LEU A 240 -5.13 -2.06 -144.77
C LEU A 240 -5.45 -1.01 -145.86
N THR A 241 -5.45 0.27 -145.52
CA THR A 241 -5.62 1.36 -146.52
C THR A 241 -4.43 1.52 -147.45
N PHE A 242 -3.22 1.07 -147.07
CA PHE A 242 -2.06 1.05 -147.96
C PHE A 242 -2.10 -0.11 -148.97
N VAL A 243 -2.80 -1.21 -148.67
CA VAL A 243 -2.94 -2.36 -149.59
C VAL A 243 -4.09 -2.16 -150.59
N GLY A 244 -5.11 -1.38 -150.24
CA GLY A 244 -6.30 -1.16 -151.08
C GLY A 244 -6.09 -0.30 -152.35
N LEU A 245 -4.99 0.44 -152.49
CA LEU A 245 -4.75 1.28 -153.68
C LEU A 245 -3.93 0.60 -154.80
N ALA A 246 -3.53 -0.67 -154.64
CA ALA A 246 -2.64 -1.35 -155.57
C ALA A 246 -3.29 -2.44 -156.46
N ALA A 247 -4.61 -2.69 -156.35
CA ALA A 247 -5.27 -3.76 -157.10
C ALA A 247 -6.54 -3.27 -157.82
N ALA A 248 -6.35 -2.33 -158.76
CA ALA A 248 -7.29 -2.06 -159.83
C ALA A 248 -6.84 -2.86 -161.08
N GLY A 249 -7.53 -3.95 -161.39
CA GLY A 249 -7.28 -4.72 -162.61
C GLY A 249 -7.92 -6.10 -162.62
N THR A 250 -8.99 -6.23 -163.41
CA THR A 250 -9.69 -7.46 -163.87
C THR A 250 -10.74 -8.09 -162.96
N GLY A 251 -12.01 -7.95 -163.39
CA GLY A 251 -12.96 -9.07 -163.45
C GLY A 251 -14.16 -9.02 -162.48
N ALA A 252 -15.31 -8.56 -163.01
CA ALA A 252 -16.71 -8.90 -162.67
C ALA A 252 -17.10 -9.04 -161.17
N GLY A 253 -18.06 -8.31 -160.60
CA GLY A 253 -19.38 -7.97 -161.12
C GLY A 253 -20.41 -8.16 -159.99
N VAL A 254 -20.70 -7.07 -159.28
CA VAL A 254 -21.95 -6.65 -158.61
C VAL A 254 -22.89 -7.70 -157.96
N ALA A 255 -23.13 -7.56 -156.64
CA ALA A 255 -24.45 -7.38 -155.97
C ALA A 255 -24.39 -7.84 -154.48
N ALA A 256 -24.35 -6.91 -153.52
CA ALA A 256 -25.49 -6.47 -152.70
C ALA A 256 -25.95 -7.49 -151.62
N LEU A 257 -25.57 -7.25 -150.36
CA LEU A 257 -26.44 -6.82 -149.23
C LEU A 257 -26.96 -8.04 -148.42
N SER A 258 -27.04 -8.12 -147.09
CA SER A 258 -26.64 -7.31 -145.94
C SER A 258 -27.20 -8.06 -144.70
N PHE A 259 -26.51 -7.99 -143.55
CA PHE A 259 -27.08 -8.04 -142.18
C PHE A 259 -27.72 -9.39 -141.73
N MET A 260 -27.63 -9.87 -140.47
CA MET A 260 -27.30 -9.26 -139.19
C MET A 260 -27.10 -10.33 -138.08
N LEU A 261 -26.12 -10.06 -137.20
CA LEU A 261 -26.02 -10.26 -135.74
C LEU A 261 -26.34 -11.61 -135.06
N LEU A 262 -25.27 -12.19 -134.48
CA LEU A 262 -25.26 -12.99 -133.25
C LEU A 262 -24.30 -12.31 -132.25
N GLY A 263 -24.80 -12.02 -131.07
CA GLY A 263 -24.09 -11.58 -129.86
C GLY A 263 -25.15 -11.52 -128.76
N GLY A 264 -24.90 -11.86 -127.51
CA GLY A 264 -23.73 -12.31 -126.76
C GLY A 264 -24.23 -12.54 -125.33
#